data_AF-A0A532TJ92-F1
#
_entry.id   AF-A0A532TJ92-F1
#
_cell.length_a   1.000
_cell.length_b   1.000
_cell.length_c   1.000
_cell.angle_alpha   90.00
_cell.angle_beta   90.00
_cell.angle_gamma   90.00
#
_symmetry.space_group_name_H-M   'P 1'
#
loop_
_entity.id
_entity.type
_entity.pdbx_description
1 polymer ?
#
loop_
_entity_poly.entity_id
_entity_poly.type
_entity_poly.pdbx_seq_one_letter_code
_entity_poly.pdbx_strand_id
1 'polypeptide(L)'
;MSYSEYEMINNYLIQVRKKLPEWLKLKKVEVKKILEDLEKEILNEAKNIANGQEPTDMDIQQALIQIGSPEGIAKEYKRRGTPRLYITEELLDFYIGTMLFFFLIVIGINILVSIFQFIFQPLTWLKTLGGMFTGMWIGCLITAIVITVLFVYFSMEGFLPEDFGVIPSRLALIFPFHISEKGLQETKEYTKIKLEEARQRAKATITKARSRIEEKFAEIKDLRQEKLAAAELRREQKLLEAKMRREDRLERLKQRKEERKEATRMKKELGKKHPVSLGELIFGAIAGLVFGLFIIIQPFANIQGLFEPEFLEWLKVFGLLMVISGLMNLIRLIIGVRNNTGQQVMLVIEALYSIAYVPVFLVLLSAPQIFPISLFSGGTISIIPFDTSNLAYIIYFWVIIGIIIAILGSSMIGNFYKVSKLQKIKADFY
;
A
#
# COMPACT_ATOMS: atom_id res chain seq x y z
N MET A 1 34.23 -30.65 -17.77
CA MET A 1 33.31 -29.55 -17.43
C MET A 1 33.80 -28.28 -18.09
N SER A 2 32.98 -27.67 -18.93
CA SER A 2 33.30 -26.40 -19.57
C SER A 2 33.22 -25.22 -18.59
N TYR A 3 33.81 -24.09 -18.96
CA TYR A 3 33.74 -22.86 -18.15
C TYR A 3 32.30 -22.34 -18.00
N SER A 4 31.48 -22.52 -19.04
CA SER A 4 30.06 -22.11 -19.09
C SER A 4 29.23 -22.87 -18.05
N GLU A 5 29.41 -24.20 -18.00
CA GLU A 5 28.78 -25.11 -17.04
C GLU A 5 29.06 -24.68 -15.59
N TYR A 6 30.33 -24.44 -15.27
CA TYR A 6 30.75 -24.01 -13.94
C TYR A 6 30.16 -22.64 -13.56
N GLU A 7 30.10 -21.69 -14.51
CA GLU A 7 29.52 -20.37 -14.28
C GLU A 7 28.02 -20.46 -13.97
N MET A 8 27.26 -21.32 -14.66
CA MET A 8 25.83 -21.52 -14.39
C MET A 8 25.58 -22.10 -12.99
N ILE A 9 26.30 -23.15 -12.61
CA ILE A 9 26.19 -23.77 -11.28
C ILE A 9 26.55 -22.75 -10.20
N ASN A 10 27.68 -22.06 -10.34
CA ASN A 10 28.13 -21.09 -9.34
C ASN A 10 27.15 -19.91 -9.19
N ASN A 11 26.59 -19.41 -10.30
CA ASN A 11 25.56 -18.37 -10.25
C ASN A 11 24.28 -18.84 -9.54
N TYR A 12 23.90 -20.11 -9.70
CA TYR A 12 22.78 -20.70 -8.98
C TYR A 12 23.07 -20.84 -7.47
N LEU A 13 24.24 -21.37 -7.10
CA LEU A 13 24.65 -21.52 -5.70
C LEU A 13 24.77 -20.16 -4.98
N ILE A 14 25.24 -19.11 -5.66
CA ILE A 14 25.26 -17.74 -5.13
C ILE A 14 23.84 -17.24 -4.83
N GLN A 15 22.88 -17.53 -5.71
CA GLN A 15 21.48 -17.17 -5.49
C GLN A 15 20.87 -17.92 -4.31
N VAL A 16 21.10 -19.23 -4.21
CA VAL A 16 20.67 -20.05 -3.06
C VAL A 16 21.26 -19.49 -1.78
N ARG A 17 22.58 -19.28 -1.72
CA ARG A 17 23.28 -18.70 -0.57
C ARG A 17 22.70 -17.37 -0.13
N LYS A 18 22.36 -16.49 -1.09
CA LYS A 18 21.75 -15.18 -0.78
C LYS A 18 20.35 -15.32 -0.17
N LYS A 19 19.61 -16.37 -0.55
CA LYS A 19 18.23 -16.63 -0.14
C LYS A 19 18.11 -17.48 1.13
N LEU A 20 19.19 -18.15 1.56
CA LEU A 20 19.25 -18.86 2.83
C LEU A 20 18.93 -17.93 4.02
N PRO A 21 18.33 -18.45 5.10
CA PRO A 21 18.01 -17.65 6.29
C PRO A 21 19.26 -17.12 6.98
N GLU A 22 19.16 -15.96 7.65
CA GLU A 22 20.32 -15.26 8.23
C GLU A 22 21.02 -16.08 9.32
N TRP A 23 20.26 -16.78 10.16
CA TRP A 23 20.84 -17.65 11.20
C TRP A 23 21.76 -18.74 10.63
N LEU A 24 21.45 -19.25 9.44
CA LEU A 24 22.27 -20.26 8.75
C LEU A 24 23.47 -19.59 8.09
N LYS A 25 23.31 -18.40 7.49
CA LYS A 25 24.41 -17.62 6.90
C LYS A 25 25.53 -17.31 7.90
N LEU A 26 25.20 -17.14 9.18
CA LEU A 26 26.19 -16.95 10.26
C LEU A 26 27.06 -18.20 10.45
N LYS A 27 26.53 -19.39 10.18
CA LYS A 27 27.22 -20.67 10.30
C LYS A 27 27.93 -21.03 8.99
N LYS A 28 29.03 -20.33 8.69
CA LYS A 28 29.80 -20.46 7.44
C LYS A 28 30.14 -21.91 7.06
N VAL A 29 30.44 -22.77 8.03
CA VAL A 29 30.77 -24.19 7.80
C VAL A 29 29.55 -24.98 7.33
N GLU A 30 28.40 -24.80 7.98
CA GLU A 30 27.14 -25.48 7.58
C GLU A 30 26.70 -25.02 6.19
N VAL A 31 26.77 -23.71 5.91
CA VAL A 31 26.46 -23.16 4.58
C VAL A 31 27.36 -23.74 3.51
N LYS A 32 28.68 -23.79 3.76
CA LYS A 32 29.63 -24.35 2.78
C LYS A 32 29.28 -25.81 2.48
N LYS A 33 28.99 -26.60 3.51
CA LYS A 33 28.59 -28.01 3.36
C LYS A 33 27.30 -28.15 2.55
N ILE A 34 26.27 -27.35 2.85
CA ILE A 34 25.00 -27.35 2.10
C ILE A 34 25.22 -27.02 0.63
N LEU A 35 26.04 -26.01 0.34
CA LEU A 35 26.33 -25.61 -1.04
C LEU A 35 27.14 -26.68 -1.79
N GLU A 36 28.10 -27.33 -1.12
CA GLU A 36 28.87 -28.45 -1.68
C GLU A 36 28.00 -29.68 -1.94
N ASP A 37 27.08 -29.99 -1.04
CA ASP A 37 26.13 -31.10 -1.21
C ASP A 37 25.16 -30.81 -2.36
N LEU A 38 24.66 -29.57 -2.46
CA LEU A 38 23.80 -29.13 -3.57
C LEU A 38 24.54 -29.10 -4.91
N GLU A 39 25.81 -28.68 -4.93
CA GLU A 39 26.66 -28.75 -6.13
C GLU A 39 26.80 -30.19 -6.63
N LYS A 40 27.06 -31.13 -5.72
CA LYS A 40 27.14 -32.56 -6.06
C LYS A 40 25.82 -33.09 -6.58
N GLU A 41 24.70 -32.68 -5.98
CA GLU A 41 23.36 -33.08 -6.42
C GLU A 41 23.06 -32.58 -7.84
N ILE A 42 23.34 -31.31 -8.14
CA ILE A 42 23.21 -30.74 -9.49
C ILE A 42 24.06 -31.52 -10.50
N LEU A 43 25.31 -31.83 -10.16
CA LEU A 43 26.21 -32.56 -11.04
C LEU A 43 25.79 -34.02 -11.26
N ASN A 44 25.26 -34.68 -10.22
CA ASN A 44 24.75 -36.03 -10.34
C ASN A 44 23.49 -36.06 -11.21
N GLU A 45 22.57 -35.11 -11.03
CA GLU A 45 21.35 -35.04 -11.84
C GLU A 45 21.66 -34.71 -13.30
N ALA A 46 22.59 -33.78 -13.56
CA ALA A 46 23.06 -33.49 -14.92
C ALA A 46 23.70 -34.73 -15.59
N LYS A 47 24.47 -35.54 -14.85
CA LYS A 47 25.04 -36.80 -15.37
C LYS A 47 23.97 -37.86 -15.64
N ASN A 48 22.93 -37.92 -14.80
CA ASN A 48 21.79 -38.82 -15.00
C ASN A 48 21.05 -38.45 -16.30
N ILE A 49 20.80 -37.16 -16.54
CA ILE A 49 20.17 -36.65 -17.77
C ILE A 49 21.05 -36.96 -18.99
N ALA A 50 22.37 -36.80 -18.86
CA ALA A 50 23.34 -37.10 -19.92
C ALA A 50 23.58 -38.61 -20.15
N ASN A 51 22.85 -39.51 -19.48
CA ASN A 51 23.00 -40.96 -19.58
C ASN A 51 24.45 -41.45 -19.37
N GLY A 52 25.18 -40.83 -18.43
CA GLY A 52 26.57 -41.18 -18.12
C GLY A 52 27.63 -40.59 -19.04
N GLN A 53 27.24 -39.79 -20.06
CA GLN A 53 28.18 -38.99 -20.86
C GLN A 53 28.58 -37.71 -20.11
N GLU A 54 29.58 -36.97 -20.63
CA GLU A 54 29.92 -35.66 -20.07
C GLU A 54 28.73 -34.69 -20.23
N PRO A 55 28.25 -34.05 -19.14
CA PRO A 55 27.09 -33.17 -19.20
C PRO A 55 27.34 -31.95 -20.09
N THR A 56 26.35 -31.57 -20.89
CA THR A 56 26.35 -30.34 -21.67
C THR A 56 25.67 -29.19 -20.92
N ASP A 57 25.81 -27.96 -21.42
CA ASP A 57 25.12 -26.77 -20.90
C ASP A 57 23.59 -26.98 -20.76
N MET A 58 22.98 -27.71 -21.70
CA MET A 58 21.54 -28.01 -21.66
C MET A 58 21.17 -28.97 -20.52
N ASP A 59 21.99 -30.00 -20.28
CA ASP A 59 21.75 -30.99 -19.23
C ASP A 59 21.81 -30.33 -17.84
N ILE A 60 22.75 -29.40 -17.65
CA ILE A 60 22.84 -28.60 -16.42
C ILE A 60 21.62 -27.70 -16.26
N GLN A 61 21.19 -27.01 -17.31
CA GLN A 61 20.01 -26.16 -17.23
C GLN A 61 18.76 -26.96 -16.87
N GLN A 62 18.62 -28.17 -17.42
CA GLN A 62 17.52 -29.07 -17.09
C GLN A 62 17.62 -29.62 -15.67
N ALA A 63 18.82 -29.97 -15.19
CA ALA A 63 19.06 -30.37 -13.80
C ALA A 63 18.67 -29.26 -12.82
N LEU A 64 19.02 -28.00 -13.10
CA LEU A 64 18.62 -26.86 -12.28
C LEU A 64 17.10 -26.66 -12.23
N ILE A 65 16.39 -26.92 -13.33
CA ILE A 65 14.91 -26.87 -13.36
C ILE A 65 14.31 -27.98 -12.48
N GLN A 66 14.87 -29.19 -12.52
CA GLN A 66 14.39 -30.33 -11.73
C GLN A 66 14.64 -30.17 -10.23
N ILE A 67 15.81 -29.66 -9.87
CA ILE A 67 16.19 -29.35 -8.48
C ILE A 67 15.34 -28.22 -7.89
N GLY A 68 14.83 -27.31 -8.73
CA GLY A 68 13.86 -26.30 -8.37
C GLY A 68 14.46 -24.89 -8.26
N SER A 69 13.64 -23.91 -7.87
CA SER A 69 14.11 -22.52 -7.76
C SER A 69 14.98 -22.32 -6.52
N PRO A 70 15.93 -21.37 -6.54
CA PRO A 70 16.72 -21.02 -5.36
C PRO A 70 15.85 -20.65 -4.15
N GLU A 71 14.68 -20.03 -4.36
CA GLU A 71 13.71 -19.78 -3.29
C GLU A 71 13.12 -21.06 -2.71
N GLY A 72 12.79 -22.05 -3.55
CA GLY A 72 12.22 -23.32 -3.13
C GLY A 72 13.16 -24.10 -2.20
N ILE A 73 14.44 -24.19 -2.58
CA ILE A 73 15.47 -24.85 -1.76
C ILE A 73 15.67 -24.11 -0.43
N ALA A 74 15.82 -22.78 -0.49
CA ALA A 74 16.01 -22.00 0.72
C ALA A 74 14.81 -22.11 1.69
N LYS A 75 13.59 -22.32 1.17
CA LYS A 75 12.37 -22.51 1.96
C LYS A 75 12.41 -23.79 2.79
N GLU A 76 13.02 -24.87 2.32
CA GLU A 76 13.18 -26.09 3.11
C GLU A 76 14.05 -25.87 4.35
N TYR A 77 15.16 -25.15 4.20
CA TYR A 77 16.06 -24.84 5.32
C TYR A 77 15.42 -23.87 6.32
N LYS A 78 14.47 -23.03 5.88
CA LYS A 78 13.68 -22.16 6.77
C LYS A 78 12.76 -22.95 7.68
N ARG A 79 12.09 -23.99 7.16
CA ARG A 79 11.21 -24.88 7.96
C ARG A 79 11.95 -25.66 9.05
N ARG A 80 13.26 -25.87 8.89
CA ARG A 80 14.09 -26.68 9.80
C ARG A 80 14.90 -25.86 10.83
N GLY A 81 14.81 -24.53 10.82
CA GLY A 81 15.49 -23.70 11.80
C GLY A 81 14.95 -23.99 13.20
N THR A 82 15.84 -24.20 14.18
CA THR A 82 15.46 -24.35 15.59
C THR A 82 14.92 -23.01 16.10
N PRO A 83 13.60 -22.87 16.35
CA PRO A 83 13.04 -21.60 16.81
C PRO A 83 13.60 -21.32 18.20
N ARG A 84 14.22 -20.15 18.39
CA ARG A 84 14.81 -19.80 19.69
C ARG A 84 13.72 -19.53 20.74
N LEU A 85 12.50 -19.17 20.32
CA LEU A 85 11.29 -18.89 21.13
C LEU A 85 9.98 -18.93 20.27
N TYR A 86 9.60 -20.05 19.63
CA TYR A 86 8.39 -20.23 18.78
C TYR A 86 8.11 -19.22 17.64
N ILE A 87 8.84 -18.11 17.56
CA ILE A 87 8.83 -17.04 16.56
C ILE A 87 10.27 -16.91 16.02
N THR A 88 10.44 -16.86 14.71
CA THR A 88 11.75 -16.69 14.08
C THR A 88 12.33 -15.30 14.37
N GLU A 89 13.66 -15.19 14.43
CA GLU A 89 14.37 -13.91 14.63
C GLU A 89 13.99 -12.87 13.56
N GLU A 90 13.75 -13.33 12.33
CA GLU A 90 13.33 -12.52 11.19
C GLU A 90 11.90 -11.95 11.37
N LEU A 91 11.00 -12.68 12.04
CA LEU A 91 9.64 -12.21 12.34
C LEU A 91 9.54 -11.37 13.61
N LEU A 92 10.56 -11.38 14.48
CA LEU A 92 10.50 -10.77 15.80
C LEU A 92 10.31 -9.25 15.74
N ASP A 93 11.06 -8.56 14.87
CA ASP A 93 10.92 -7.10 14.70
C ASP A 93 9.52 -6.72 14.20
N PHE A 94 8.99 -7.51 13.26
CA PHE A 94 7.64 -7.32 12.73
C PHE A 94 6.57 -7.63 13.78
N TYR A 95 6.78 -8.64 14.61
CA TYR A 95 5.93 -9.00 15.75
C TYR A 95 5.85 -7.88 16.78
N ILE A 96 6.99 -7.36 17.24
CA ILE A 96 7.05 -6.26 18.22
C ILE A 96 6.37 -5.01 17.65
N GLY A 97 6.64 -4.67 16.39
CA GLY A 97 6.00 -3.54 15.73
C GLY A 97 4.48 -3.68 15.65
N THR A 98 4.00 -4.86 15.24
CA THR A 98 2.56 -5.15 15.17
C THR A 98 1.92 -5.11 16.56
N MET A 99 2.54 -5.71 17.57
CA MET A 99 2.05 -5.69 18.94
C MET A 99 1.91 -4.26 19.48
N LEU A 100 2.95 -3.43 19.35
CA LEU A 100 2.94 -2.03 19.79
C LEU A 100 1.85 -1.21 19.09
N PHE A 101 1.66 -1.44 17.78
CA PHE A 101 0.59 -0.78 17.02
C PHE A 101 -0.80 -1.06 17.62
N PHE A 102 -1.12 -2.33 17.87
CA PHE A 102 -2.42 -2.69 18.44
C PHE A 102 -2.56 -2.24 19.90
N PHE A 103 -1.48 -2.24 20.69
CA PHE A 103 -1.50 -1.66 22.03
C PHE A 103 -1.86 -0.19 22.01
N LEU A 104 -1.30 0.60 21.09
CA LEU A 104 -1.66 2.01 20.93
C LEU A 104 -3.13 2.20 20.58
N ILE A 105 -3.70 1.33 19.74
CA ILE A 105 -5.14 1.36 19.42
C ILE A 105 -5.98 1.06 20.66
N VAL A 106 -5.66 -0.02 21.39
CA VAL A 106 -6.39 -0.42 22.61
C VAL A 106 -6.32 0.69 23.66
N ILE A 107 -5.14 1.28 23.87
CA ILE A 107 -4.94 2.41 24.79
C ILE A 107 -5.77 3.60 24.33
N GLY A 108 -5.72 3.96 23.04
CA GLY A 108 -6.49 5.08 22.49
C GLY A 108 -8.00 4.91 22.68
N ILE A 109 -8.54 3.71 22.44
CA ILE A 109 -9.96 3.39 22.66
C ILE A 109 -10.31 3.52 24.15
N ASN A 110 -9.50 2.96 25.05
CA ASN A 110 -9.77 3.03 26.49
C ASN A 110 -9.69 4.47 27.00
N ILE A 111 -8.72 5.28 26.56
CA ILE A 111 -8.67 6.72 26.90
C ILE A 111 -9.96 7.41 26.45
N LEU A 112 -10.42 7.14 25.24
CA LEU A 112 -11.62 7.75 24.68
C LEU A 112 -12.88 7.35 25.46
N VAL A 113 -13.02 6.08 25.81
CA VAL A 113 -14.11 5.58 26.67
C VAL A 113 -14.05 6.21 28.06
N SER A 114 -12.86 6.38 28.63
CA SER A 114 -12.71 6.98 29.96
C SER A 114 -12.95 8.48 29.96
N ILE A 115 -12.56 9.20 28.91
CA ILE A 115 -12.96 10.60 28.70
C ILE A 115 -14.49 10.69 28.65
N PHE A 116 -15.14 9.78 27.92
CA PHE A 116 -16.60 9.72 27.85
C PHE A 116 -17.20 9.51 29.25
N GLN A 117 -16.77 8.47 29.97
CA GLN A 117 -17.27 8.19 31.32
C GLN A 117 -17.01 9.35 32.30
N PHE A 118 -15.88 10.04 32.19
CA PHE A 118 -15.56 11.20 33.03
C PHE A 118 -16.55 12.36 32.81
N ILE A 119 -16.96 12.59 31.56
CA ILE A 119 -17.88 13.66 31.19
C ILE A 119 -19.32 13.35 31.64
N PHE A 120 -19.75 12.10 31.55
CA PHE A 120 -21.12 11.70 31.91
C PHE A 120 -21.29 11.28 33.37
N GLN A 121 -20.21 10.94 34.08
CA GLN A 121 -20.24 10.48 35.48
C GLN A 121 -19.10 11.11 36.30
N PRO A 122 -19.12 12.44 36.53
CA PRO A 122 -18.01 13.17 37.14
C PRO A 122 -17.73 12.77 38.61
N LEU A 123 -18.76 12.35 39.35
CA LEU A 123 -18.62 11.91 40.75
C LEU A 123 -17.89 10.56 40.90
N THR A 124 -17.68 9.81 39.82
CA THR A 124 -17.05 8.49 39.86
C THR A 124 -15.67 8.45 39.19
N TRP A 125 -14.94 9.57 39.17
CA TRP A 125 -13.65 9.67 38.47
C TRP A 125 -12.64 8.58 38.86
N LEU A 126 -12.54 8.21 40.14
CA LEU A 126 -11.62 7.17 40.61
C LEU A 126 -11.99 5.79 40.03
N LYS A 127 -13.29 5.49 39.94
CA LYS A 127 -13.82 4.25 39.35
C LYS A 127 -13.61 4.25 37.84
N THR A 128 -13.81 5.39 37.17
CA THR A 128 -13.54 5.57 35.75
C THR A 128 -12.06 5.36 35.42
N LEU A 129 -11.17 5.93 36.23
CA LEU A 129 -9.72 5.84 36.06
C LEU A 129 -9.22 4.41 36.35
N GLY A 130 -9.75 3.74 37.37
CA GLY A 130 -9.53 2.31 37.59
C GLY A 130 -10.04 1.43 36.43
N GLY A 131 -11.23 1.72 35.92
CA GLY A 131 -11.81 1.07 34.74
C GLY A 131 -10.95 1.24 33.49
N MET A 132 -10.39 2.44 33.28
CA MET A 132 -9.45 2.75 32.21
C MET A 132 -8.24 1.82 32.23
N PHE A 133 -7.51 1.78 33.37
CA PHE A 133 -6.32 0.95 33.51
C PHE A 133 -6.63 -0.54 33.40
N THR A 134 -7.75 -0.98 33.97
CA THR A 134 -8.19 -2.37 33.87
C THR A 134 -8.50 -2.74 32.42
N GLY A 135 -9.23 -1.89 31.70
CA GLY A 135 -9.56 -2.10 30.29
C GLY A 135 -8.34 -2.07 29.38
N MET A 136 -7.37 -1.18 29.63
CA MET A 136 -6.08 -1.15 28.94
C MET A 136 -5.30 -2.45 29.19
N TRP A 137 -5.17 -2.86 30.45
CA TRP A 137 -4.41 -4.06 30.82
C TRP A 137 -5.01 -5.32 30.20
N ILE A 138 -6.33 -5.52 30.35
CA ILE A 138 -7.04 -6.67 29.78
C ILE A 138 -6.97 -6.63 28.25
N GLY A 139 -7.21 -5.46 27.64
CA GLY A 139 -7.18 -5.31 26.18
C GLY A 139 -5.80 -5.60 25.59
N CYS A 140 -4.73 -5.09 26.21
CA CYS A 140 -3.36 -5.38 25.79
C CYS A 140 -3.01 -6.85 25.99
N LEU A 141 -3.46 -7.48 27.08
CA LEU A 141 -3.22 -8.90 27.34
C LEU A 141 -3.91 -9.80 26.29
N ILE A 142 -5.19 -9.55 25.99
CA ILE A 142 -5.92 -10.28 24.94
C ILE A 142 -5.24 -10.10 23.59
N THR A 143 -4.89 -8.85 23.25
CA THR A 143 -4.20 -8.50 22.01
C THR A 143 -2.85 -9.22 21.89
N ALA A 144 -2.06 -9.23 22.97
CA ALA A 144 -0.78 -9.92 23.01
C ALA A 144 -0.94 -11.41 22.75
N ILE A 145 -1.91 -12.07 23.39
CA ILE A 145 -2.18 -13.51 23.18
C ILE A 145 -2.54 -13.78 21.72
N VAL A 146 -3.50 -13.04 21.15
CA VAL A 146 -3.96 -13.24 19.78
C VAL A 146 -2.83 -13.03 18.77
N ILE A 147 -2.08 -11.94 18.90
CA ILE A 147 -0.96 -11.64 18.00
C ILE A 147 0.14 -12.69 18.16
N THR A 148 0.45 -13.13 19.39
CA THR A 148 1.47 -14.16 19.64
C THR A 148 1.08 -15.47 18.94
N VAL A 149 -0.15 -15.95 19.12
CA VAL A 149 -0.62 -17.19 18.48
C VAL A 149 -0.52 -17.10 16.96
N LEU A 150 -0.93 -15.97 16.38
CA LEU A 150 -0.86 -15.72 14.94
C LEU A 150 0.59 -15.70 14.41
N PHE A 151 1.52 -15.08 15.13
CA PHE A 151 2.93 -15.06 14.75
C PHE A 151 3.64 -16.39 14.96
N VAL A 152 3.26 -17.17 15.98
CA VAL A 152 3.73 -18.55 16.14
C VAL A 152 3.27 -19.41 14.97
N TYR A 153 2.01 -19.27 14.53
CA TYR A 153 1.53 -19.93 13.32
C TYR A 153 2.35 -19.53 12.08
N PHE A 154 2.60 -18.24 11.88
CA PHE A 154 3.44 -17.77 10.76
C PHE A 154 4.87 -18.29 10.82
N SER A 155 5.44 -18.36 12.03
CA SER A 155 6.77 -18.91 12.25
C SER A 155 6.82 -20.40 11.94
N MET A 156 5.78 -21.19 12.29
CA MET A 156 5.71 -22.61 11.97
C MET A 156 5.57 -22.87 10.47
N GLU A 157 4.83 -22.01 9.76
CA GLU A 157 4.70 -22.09 8.30
C GLU A 157 5.94 -21.59 7.53
N GLY A 158 6.85 -20.90 8.24
CA GLY A 158 8.07 -20.33 7.66
C GLY A 158 7.81 -19.09 6.81
N PHE A 159 6.78 -18.31 7.13
CA PHE A 159 6.54 -17.01 6.50
C PHE A 159 7.63 -16.02 6.89
N LEU A 160 8.01 -15.17 5.93
CA LEU A 160 8.89 -14.05 6.16
C LEU A 160 8.16 -12.70 6.10
N PRO A 161 8.73 -11.64 6.73
CA PRO A 161 8.23 -10.28 6.57
C PRO A 161 8.00 -9.87 5.11
N GLU A 162 8.85 -10.32 4.18
CA GLU A 162 8.76 -10.02 2.75
C GLU A 162 7.55 -10.68 2.07
N ASP A 163 7.06 -11.80 2.61
CA ASP A 163 5.92 -12.54 2.04
C ASP A 163 4.59 -11.82 2.30
N PHE A 164 4.53 -10.93 3.31
CA PHE A 164 3.37 -10.08 3.58
C PHE A 164 3.23 -8.91 2.57
N GLY A 165 4.10 -8.88 1.55
CA GLY A 165 4.16 -7.83 0.54
C GLY A 165 4.86 -6.58 1.05
N VAL A 166 5.12 -5.63 0.14
CA VAL A 166 5.70 -4.33 0.50
C VAL A 166 4.69 -3.60 1.38
N ILE A 167 4.85 -3.71 2.70
CA ILE A 167 4.18 -2.86 3.67
C ILE A 167 4.43 -1.42 3.19
N PRO A 168 3.38 -0.64 2.88
CA PRO A 168 3.55 0.65 2.26
C PRO A 168 4.53 1.47 3.10
N SER A 169 5.54 2.04 2.47
CA SER A 169 6.65 2.82 3.09
C SER A 169 6.16 3.99 3.96
N ARG A 170 4.86 4.24 4.01
CA ARG A 170 4.19 5.24 4.84
C ARG A 170 3.86 4.73 6.26
N LEU A 171 3.80 3.41 6.48
CA LEU A 171 3.77 2.84 7.84
C LEU A 171 5.14 2.97 8.53
N ALA A 172 6.23 3.13 7.77
CA ALA A 172 7.55 3.47 8.30
C ALA A 172 7.65 4.89 8.90
N LEU A 173 6.58 5.70 8.79
CA LEU A 173 6.51 7.02 9.44
C LEU A 173 6.06 6.90 10.91
N ILE A 174 5.41 5.79 11.27
CA ILE A 174 5.01 5.46 12.65
C ILE A 174 6.07 4.54 13.28
N PHE A 175 6.77 3.75 12.46
CA PHE A 175 7.85 2.87 12.90
C PHE A 175 9.17 3.30 12.26
N PRO A 176 10.10 3.92 13.01
CA PRO A 176 11.41 4.27 12.50
C PRO A 176 12.23 2.98 12.34
N PHE A 177 11.99 2.23 11.27
CA PHE A 177 13.00 1.32 10.76
C PHE A 177 14.21 2.19 10.46
N HIS A 178 15.24 2.11 11.29
CA HIS A 178 16.54 2.68 11.01
C HIS A 178 17.15 1.90 9.84
N ILE A 179 16.58 2.05 8.64
CA ILE A 179 17.33 1.87 7.41
C ILE A 179 18.30 3.04 7.43
N SER A 180 19.44 2.81 8.07
CA SER A 180 20.53 3.76 8.18
C SER A 180 20.76 4.36 6.80
N GLU A 181 20.84 5.69 6.74
CA GLU A 181 21.01 6.43 5.50
C GLU A 181 22.26 5.96 4.72
N LYS A 182 23.24 5.36 5.42
CA LYS A 182 24.37 4.65 4.82
C LYS A 182 23.97 3.45 3.97
N GLY A 183 23.02 2.61 4.42
CA GLY A 183 22.58 1.44 3.65
C GLY A 183 21.86 1.81 2.34
N LEU A 184 21.20 2.96 2.31
CA LEU A 184 20.56 3.51 1.11
C LEU A 184 21.57 4.18 0.17
N GLN A 185 22.64 4.79 0.71
CA GLN A 185 23.73 5.35 -0.08
C GLN A 185 24.62 4.27 -0.69
N GLU A 186 24.96 3.22 0.07
CA GLU A 186 25.76 2.08 -0.40
C GLU A 186 25.08 1.33 -1.55
N THR A 187 23.76 1.15 -1.50
CA THR A 187 23.00 0.56 -2.61
C THR A 187 22.96 1.46 -3.86
N LYS A 188 22.88 2.79 -3.69
CA LYS A 188 22.96 3.74 -4.81
C LYS A 188 24.34 3.76 -5.46
N GLU A 189 25.42 3.69 -4.67
CA GLU A 189 26.78 3.65 -5.17
C GLU A 189 27.10 2.33 -5.88
N TYR A 190 26.70 1.19 -5.29
CA TYR A 190 26.84 -0.11 -5.92
C TYR A 190 26.15 -0.18 -7.30
N THR A 191 24.98 0.43 -7.42
CA THR A 191 24.23 0.47 -8.68
C THR A 191 24.91 1.36 -9.74
N LYS A 192 25.52 2.48 -9.32
CA LYS A 192 26.30 3.35 -10.22
C LYS A 192 27.55 2.63 -10.76
N ILE A 193 28.28 1.94 -9.89
CA ILE A 193 29.50 1.21 -10.26
C ILE A 193 29.18 0.12 -11.29
N LYS A 194 28.15 -0.70 -11.07
CA LYS A 194 27.73 -1.72 -12.04
C LYS A 194 27.26 -1.15 -13.38
N LEU A 195 26.62 0.03 -13.37
CA LEU A 195 26.17 0.69 -14.59
C LEU A 195 27.36 1.21 -15.43
N GLU A 196 28.42 1.68 -14.77
CA GLU A 196 29.65 2.11 -15.44
C GLU A 196 30.45 0.94 -15.99
N GLU A 197 30.58 -0.17 -15.25
CA GLU A 197 31.21 -1.40 -15.74
C GLU A 197 30.48 -1.95 -16.99
N ALA A 198 29.15 -1.93 -16.99
CA ALA A 198 28.35 -2.34 -18.15
C ALA A 198 28.58 -1.43 -19.37
N ARG A 199 28.72 -0.11 -19.16
CA ARG A 199 29.03 0.86 -20.23
C ARG A 199 30.43 0.66 -20.79
N GLN A 200 31.42 0.31 -19.97
CA GLN A 200 32.78 0.04 -20.43
C GLN A 200 32.86 -1.26 -21.23
N ARG A 201 32.17 -2.34 -20.78
CA ARG A 201 32.08 -3.59 -21.54
C ARG A 201 31.43 -3.40 -22.91
N ALA A 202 30.37 -2.61 -22.99
CA ALA A 202 29.69 -2.28 -24.25
C ALA A 202 30.59 -1.49 -25.22
N LYS A 203 31.37 -0.53 -24.71
CA LYS A 203 32.32 0.23 -25.54
C LYS A 203 33.42 -0.68 -26.10
N ALA A 204 33.95 -1.60 -25.30
CA ALA A 204 34.98 -2.56 -25.73
C ALA A 204 34.48 -3.55 -26.79
N THR A 205 33.21 -3.95 -26.75
CA THR A 205 32.61 -4.82 -27.78
C THR A 205 32.43 -4.07 -29.10
N ILE A 206 32.05 -2.79 -29.05
CA ILE A 206 31.85 -1.95 -30.24
C ILE A 206 33.18 -1.67 -30.95
N THR A 207 34.27 -1.41 -30.22
CA THR A 207 35.60 -1.24 -30.84
C THR A 207 36.12 -2.52 -31.48
N LYS A 208 35.91 -3.69 -30.84
CA LYS A 208 36.32 -4.99 -31.39
C LYS A 208 35.50 -5.42 -32.62
N ALA A 209 34.25 -4.97 -32.71
CA ALA A 209 33.41 -5.15 -33.90
C ALA A 209 33.81 -4.22 -35.05
N ARG A 210 34.25 -2.99 -34.75
CA ARG A 210 34.65 -1.99 -35.75
C ARG A 210 35.95 -2.38 -36.47
N SER A 211 36.93 -2.95 -35.76
CA SER A 211 38.16 -3.44 -36.39
C SER A 211 37.93 -4.63 -37.34
N ARG A 212 36.99 -5.53 -37.02
CA ARG A 212 36.58 -6.65 -37.91
C ARG A 212 35.86 -6.22 -39.18
N ILE A 213 35.23 -5.03 -39.17
CA ILE A 213 34.53 -4.48 -40.33
C ILE A 213 35.52 -3.78 -41.28
N GLU A 214 36.54 -3.11 -40.74
CA GLU A 214 37.59 -2.47 -41.53
C GLU A 214 38.50 -3.48 -42.26
N GLU A 215 38.75 -4.64 -41.65
CA GLU A 215 39.51 -5.75 -42.24
C GLU A 215 38.79 -6.38 -43.46
N LYS A 216 37.45 -6.49 -43.39
CA LYS A 216 36.61 -7.00 -44.50
C LYS A 216 36.37 -5.99 -45.63
N PHE A 217 36.66 -4.72 -45.41
CA PHE A 217 36.50 -3.68 -46.43
C PHE A 217 37.71 -3.54 -47.37
N ALA A 218 38.87 -4.13 -47.01
CA ALA A 218 40.07 -4.15 -47.85
C ALA A 218 40.05 -5.27 -48.91
N GLU A 219 39.38 -6.39 -48.66
CA GLU A 219 39.25 -7.55 -49.57
C GLU A 219 38.29 -7.31 -50.74
N ILE A 220 37.40 -6.31 -50.65
CA ILE A 220 36.32 -6.06 -51.62
C ILE A 220 36.69 -4.88 -52.54
N LYS A 221 37.92 -4.85 -53.06
CA LYS A 221 38.36 -3.80 -54.00
C LYS A 221 38.68 -4.30 -55.41
N ASP A 222 38.96 -5.59 -55.58
CA ASP A 222 39.39 -6.15 -56.87
C ASP A 222 38.27 -6.79 -57.71
N LEU A 223 37.08 -6.98 -57.15
CA LEU A 223 35.94 -7.64 -57.82
C LEU A 223 34.93 -6.64 -58.43
N ARG A 224 35.43 -5.57 -59.08
CA ARG A 224 34.63 -4.37 -59.39
C ARG A 224 34.39 -4.06 -60.86
N GLN A 225 35.01 -4.76 -61.82
CA GLN A 225 34.81 -4.47 -63.25
C GLN A 225 33.71 -5.31 -63.92
N GLU A 226 33.34 -6.46 -63.36
CA GLU A 226 32.30 -7.33 -63.94
C GLU A 226 30.85 -6.98 -63.49
N LYS A 227 30.69 -6.16 -62.44
CA LYS A 227 29.39 -5.88 -61.80
C LYS A 227 28.63 -4.65 -62.33
N LEU A 228 29.17 -3.92 -63.31
CA LEU A 228 28.59 -2.65 -63.75
C LEU A 228 27.26 -2.80 -64.52
N ALA A 229 27.04 -3.90 -65.24
CA ALA A 229 25.75 -4.19 -65.89
C ALA A 229 24.71 -4.79 -64.93
N ALA A 230 25.13 -5.60 -63.95
CA ALA A 230 24.26 -6.12 -62.89
C ALA A 230 23.88 -5.06 -61.83
N ALA A 231 24.56 -3.90 -61.81
CA ALA A 231 24.33 -2.82 -60.86
C ALA A 231 23.11 -1.95 -61.22
N GLU A 232 22.76 -1.81 -62.49
CA GLU A 232 21.61 -0.99 -62.91
C GLU A 232 20.28 -1.69 -62.56
N LEU A 233 20.18 -2.99 -62.82
CA LEU A 233 19.00 -3.80 -62.45
C LEU A 233 18.85 -3.94 -60.92
N ARG A 234 19.97 -4.01 -60.18
CA ARG A 234 19.97 -3.91 -58.70
C ARG A 234 19.63 -2.51 -58.19
N ARG A 235 19.91 -1.44 -58.93
CA ARG A 235 19.55 -0.08 -58.54
C ARG A 235 18.04 0.10 -58.60
N GLU A 236 17.38 -0.38 -59.65
CA GLU A 236 15.91 -0.35 -59.74
C GLU A 236 15.24 -1.20 -58.66
N GLN A 237 15.72 -2.44 -58.43
CA GLN A 237 15.22 -3.29 -57.34
C GLN A 237 15.43 -2.64 -55.96
N LYS A 238 16.58 -1.99 -55.72
CA LYS A 238 16.83 -1.25 -54.47
C LYS A 238 15.97 0.00 -54.34
N LEU A 239 15.59 0.63 -55.44
CA LEU A 239 14.75 1.83 -55.44
C LEU A 239 13.28 1.45 -55.13
N LEU A 240 12.81 0.32 -55.67
CA LEU A 240 11.54 -0.32 -55.30
C LEU A 240 11.53 -0.79 -53.84
N GLU A 241 12.58 -1.49 -53.40
CA GLU A 241 12.73 -1.92 -52.00
C GLU A 241 12.80 -0.71 -51.04
N ALA A 242 13.47 0.37 -51.44
CA ALA A 242 13.52 1.61 -50.67
C ALA A 242 12.16 2.32 -50.61
N LYS A 243 11.36 2.28 -51.68
CA LYS A 243 9.97 2.78 -51.68
C LYS A 243 9.09 1.96 -50.73
N MET A 244 9.13 0.63 -50.83
CA MET A 244 8.40 -0.26 -49.92
C MET A 244 8.81 -0.08 -48.45
N ARG A 245 10.11 0.06 -48.16
CA ARG A 245 10.61 0.36 -46.81
C ARG A 245 10.17 1.73 -46.29
N ARG A 246 9.99 2.71 -47.17
CA ARG A 246 9.44 4.02 -46.79
C ARG A 246 7.95 3.91 -46.45
N GLU A 247 7.18 3.15 -47.21
CA GLU A 247 5.76 2.90 -46.95
C GLU A 247 5.55 2.12 -45.64
N ASP A 248 6.27 1.01 -45.44
CA ASP A 248 6.23 0.24 -44.18
C ASP A 248 6.66 1.09 -42.97
N ARG A 249 7.68 1.94 -43.10
CA ARG A 249 8.03 2.90 -42.04
C ARG A 249 6.90 3.89 -41.76
N LEU A 250 6.20 4.36 -42.78
CA LEU A 250 5.13 5.34 -42.65
C LEU A 250 3.91 4.71 -41.98
N GLU A 251 3.63 3.44 -42.28
CA GLU A 251 2.57 2.65 -41.66
C GLU A 251 2.87 2.32 -40.19
N ARG A 252 4.10 1.87 -39.88
CA ARG A 252 4.55 1.69 -38.49
C ARG A 252 4.53 2.99 -37.69
N LEU A 253 4.81 4.13 -38.33
CA LEU A 253 4.70 5.45 -37.68
C LEU A 253 3.25 5.85 -37.42
N LYS A 254 2.30 5.48 -38.30
CA LYS A 254 0.86 5.66 -38.06
C LYS A 254 0.40 4.79 -36.89
N GLN A 255 0.76 3.50 -36.88
CA GLN A 255 0.47 2.58 -35.77
C GLN A 255 1.03 3.10 -34.44
N ARG A 256 2.31 3.49 -34.39
CA ARG A 256 2.92 4.08 -33.18
C ARG A 256 2.25 5.39 -32.73
N LYS A 257 1.71 6.17 -33.66
CA LYS A 257 0.96 7.39 -33.32
C LYS A 257 -0.41 7.05 -32.73
N GLU A 258 -1.08 6.01 -33.21
CA GLU A 258 -2.33 5.50 -32.63
C GLU A 258 -2.08 4.87 -31.26
N GLU A 259 -1.11 3.97 -31.13
CA GLU A 259 -0.70 3.39 -29.84
C GLU A 259 -0.34 4.48 -28.82
N ARG A 260 0.39 5.53 -29.24
CA ARG A 260 0.68 6.67 -28.37
C ARG A 260 -0.59 7.43 -28.00
N LYS A 261 -1.52 7.65 -28.93
CA LYS A 261 -2.80 8.32 -28.63
C LYS A 261 -3.62 7.49 -27.65
N GLU A 262 -3.69 6.18 -27.82
CA GLU A 262 -4.39 5.26 -26.91
C GLU A 262 -3.71 5.20 -25.55
N ALA A 263 -2.39 5.05 -25.48
CA ALA A 263 -1.64 5.11 -24.22
C ALA A 263 -1.80 6.46 -23.51
N THR A 264 -1.91 7.56 -24.27
CA THR A 264 -2.17 8.89 -23.69
C THR A 264 -3.61 9.04 -23.21
N ARG A 265 -4.59 8.45 -23.91
CA ARG A 265 -5.99 8.36 -23.45
C ARG A 265 -6.07 7.51 -22.19
N MET A 266 -5.51 6.31 -22.17
CA MET A 266 -5.42 5.46 -20.99
C MET A 266 -4.72 6.17 -19.81
N LYS A 267 -3.62 6.88 -20.05
CA LYS A 267 -2.96 7.69 -18.99
C LYS A 267 -3.82 8.85 -18.50
N LYS A 268 -4.58 9.51 -19.38
CA LYS A 268 -5.54 10.55 -18.98
C LYS A 268 -6.71 9.96 -18.19
N GLU A 269 -7.11 8.74 -18.48
CA GLU A 269 -8.18 8.04 -17.75
C GLU A 269 -7.70 7.48 -16.41
N LEU A 270 -6.49 6.93 -16.35
CA LEU A 270 -5.78 6.56 -15.12
C LEU A 270 -5.47 7.79 -14.24
N GLY A 271 -5.27 8.95 -14.86
CA GLY A 271 -5.08 10.23 -14.19
C GLY A 271 -6.36 10.85 -13.65
N LYS A 272 -7.54 10.29 -13.91
CA LYS A 272 -8.79 10.72 -13.26
C LYS A 272 -8.63 10.47 -11.76
N LYS A 273 -8.56 11.57 -10.99
CA LYS A 273 -8.33 11.59 -9.54
C LYS A 273 -9.10 10.46 -8.85
N HIS A 274 -8.40 9.71 -8.00
CA HIS A 274 -9.03 8.74 -7.11
C HIS A 274 -10.27 9.39 -6.45
N PRO A 275 -11.42 8.69 -6.40
CA PRO A 275 -12.67 9.27 -5.93
C PRO A 275 -12.62 9.74 -4.48
N VAL A 276 -11.62 9.27 -3.73
CA VAL A 276 -11.30 9.72 -2.37
C VAL A 276 -9.98 10.48 -2.43
N SER A 277 -9.98 11.74 -1.99
CA SER A 277 -8.75 12.53 -1.91
C SER A 277 -8.09 12.38 -0.54
N LEU A 278 -6.75 12.39 -0.50
CA LEU A 278 -6.02 12.36 0.77
C LEU A 278 -6.37 13.55 1.67
N GLY A 279 -6.53 14.74 1.06
CA GLY A 279 -6.90 15.95 1.78
C GLY A 279 -8.28 15.85 2.43
N GLU A 280 -9.25 15.23 1.75
CA GLU A 280 -10.58 14.97 2.32
C GLU A 280 -10.51 14.02 3.53
N LEU A 281 -9.72 12.94 3.46
CA LEU A 281 -9.56 12.01 4.59
C LEU A 281 -8.89 12.66 5.80
N ILE A 282 -7.81 13.42 5.57
CA ILE A 282 -7.09 14.11 6.64
C ILE A 282 -7.99 15.18 7.27
N PHE A 283 -8.65 16.00 6.45
CA PHE A 283 -9.56 17.02 6.94
C PHE A 283 -10.74 16.40 7.69
N GLY A 284 -11.36 15.34 7.16
CA GLY A 284 -12.46 14.64 7.82
C GLY A 284 -12.05 14.02 9.15
N ALA A 285 -10.85 13.42 9.22
CA ALA A 285 -10.31 12.88 10.47
C ALA A 285 -10.06 13.98 11.51
N ILE A 286 -9.35 15.05 11.14
CA ILE A 286 -9.03 16.16 12.05
C ILE A 286 -10.32 16.87 12.47
N ALA A 287 -11.21 17.19 11.54
CA ALA A 287 -12.45 17.88 11.84
C ALA A 287 -13.35 17.03 12.74
N GLY A 288 -13.55 15.74 12.41
CA GLY A 288 -14.37 14.85 13.21
C GLY A 288 -13.85 14.67 14.63
N LEU A 289 -12.53 14.49 14.80
CA LEU A 289 -11.91 14.33 16.11
C LEU A 289 -11.91 15.63 16.92
N VAL A 290 -11.40 16.72 16.34
CA VAL A 290 -11.24 18.00 17.06
C VAL A 290 -12.59 18.64 17.34
N PHE A 291 -13.46 18.80 16.33
CA PHE A 291 -14.78 19.39 16.55
C PHE A 291 -15.68 18.46 17.35
N GLY A 292 -15.61 17.15 17.13
CA GLY A 292 -16.36 16.19 17.93
C GLY A 292 -15.99 16.26 19.40
N LEU A 293 -14.69 16.25 19.73
CA LEU A 293 -14.20 16.44 21.11
C LEU A 293 -14.59 17.81 21.66
N PHE A 294 -14.51 18.87 20.86
CA PHE A 294 -14.89 20.21 21.27
C PHE A 294 -16.38 20.31 21.65
N ILE A 295 -17.25 19.70 20.84
CA ILE A 295 -18.70 19.62 21.07
C ILE A 295 -19.03 18.75 22.29
N ILE A 296 -18.24 17.70 22.54
CA ILE A 296 -18.39 16.83 23.72
C ILE A 296 -17.95 17.54 25.01
N ILE A 297 -16.77 18.18 24.98
CA ILE A 297 -16.18 18.85 26.15
C ILE A 297 -16.95 20.11 26.50
N GLN A 298 -17.53 20.80 25.52
CA GLN A 298 -18.27 22.05 25.69
C GLN A 298 -17.47 23.04 26.56
N PRO A 299 -16.26 23.45 26.12
CA PRO A 299 -15.33 24.23 26.96
C PRO A 299 -15.87 25.61 27.36
N PHE A 300 -17.03 26.01 26.84
CA PHE A 300 -17.72 27.25 27.14
C PHE A 300 -18.59 27.14 28.41
N ALA A 301 -17.99 26.78 29.55
CA ALA A 301 -18.70 26.72 30.83
C ALA A 301 -19.56 27.97 31.11
N ASN A 302 -19.10 29.14 30.65
CA ASN A 302 -19.79 30.43 30.82
C ASN A 302 -21.07 30.57 29.97
N ILE A 303 -21.26 29.74 28.94
CA ILE A 303 -22.40 29.79 28.01
C ILE A 303 -23.41 28.67 28.33
N GLN A 304 -23.07 27.73 29.22
CA GLN A 304 -23.96 26.61 29.59
C GLN A 304 -25.32 27.08 30.12
N GLY A 305 -25.38 28.23 30.79
CA GLY A 305 -26.65 28.81 31.25
C GLY A 305 -27.56 29.35 30.14
N LEU A 306 -27.09 29.45 28.89
CA LEU A 306 -27.88 29.89 27.74
C LEU A 306 -28.52 28.72 26.97
N PHE A 307 -28.16 27.48 27.29
CA PHE A 307 -28.65 26.29 26.62
C PHE A 307 -29.50 25.45 27.56
N GLU A 308 -30.59 24.88 27.02
CA GLU A 308 -31.35 23.83 27.70
C GLU A 308 -30.43 22.64 28.03
N PRO A 309 -30.49 22.05 29.23
CA PRO A 309 -29.68 20.89 29.59
C PRO A 309 -29.84 19.73 28.59
N GLU A 310 -31.05 19.52 28.09
CA GLU A 310 -31.38 18.48 27.10
C GLU A 310 -30.64 18.70 25.77
N PHE A 311 -30.45 19.96 25.37
CA PHE A 311 -29.68 20.29 24.17
C PHE A 311 -28.18 20.06 24.35
N LEU A 312 -27.66 20.32 25.55
CA LEU A 312 -26.27 20.03 25.86
C LEU A 312 -26.00 18.52 25.83
N GLU A 313 -26.93 17.70 26.31
CA GLU A 313 -26.85 16.24 26.20
C GLU A 313 -26.93 15.78 24.75
N TRP A 314 -27.88 16.34 23.97
CA TRP A 314 -27.99 16.09 22.54
C TRP A 314 -26.68 16.42 21.80
N LEU A 315 -26.07 17.57 22.10
CA LEU A 315 -24.78 17.98 21.53
C LEU A 315 -23.69 16.97 21.86
N LYS A 316 -23.61 16.45 23.09
CA LYS A 316 -22.60 15.43 23.45
C LYS A 316 -22.77 14.15 22.63
N VAL A 317 -24.00 13.69 22.41
CA VAL A 317 -24.28 12.52 21.55
C VAL A 317 -23.88 12.83 20.11
N PHE A 318 -24.24 14.00 19.58
CA PHE A 318 -23.85 14.43 18.24
C PHE A 318 -22.31 14.52 18.08
N GLY A 319 -21.62 15.10 19.06
CA GLY A 319 -20.17 15.20 19.09
C GLY A 319 -19.50 13.83 19.15
N LEU A 320 -20.05 12.86 19.90
CA LEU A 320 -19.58 11.47 19.89
C LEU A 320 -19.67 10.87 18.49
N LEU A 321 -20.80 11.11 17.79
CA LEU A 321 -20.95 10.61 16.44
C LEU A 321 -19.91 11.22 15.47
N MET A 322 -19.57 12.50 15.66
CA MET A 322 -18.52 13.16 14.91
C MET A 322 -17.13 12.57 15.19
N VAL A 323 -16.81 12.25 16.45
CA VAL A 323 -15.54 11.62 16.82
C VAL A 323 -15.40 10.25 16.15
N ILE A 324 -16.44 9.42 16.19
CA ILE A 324 -16.44 8.10 15.54
C ILE A 324 -16.26 8.25 14.02
N SER A 325 -16.94 9.21 13.39
CA SER A 325 -16.72 9.55 11.98
C SER A 325 -15.28 9.97 11.69
N GLY A 326 -14.68 10.77 12.57
CA GLY A 326 -13.26 11.15 12.50
C GLY A 326 -12.31 9.94 12.59
N LEU A 327 -12.58 9.00 13.50
CA LEU A 327 -11.82 7.75 13.63
C LEU A 327 -11.95 6.86 12.39
N MET A 328 -13.15 6.76 11.81
CA MET A 328 -13.36 6.02 10.57
C MET A 328 -12.55 6.61 9.40
N ASN A 329 -12.49 7.95 9.30
CA ASN A 329 -11.64 8.63 8.33
C ASN A 329 -10.14 8.40 8.58
N LEU A 330 -9.72 8.30 9.84
CA LEU A 330 -8.35 7.93 10.20
C LEU A 330 -8.01 6.48 9.81
N ILE A 331 -8.92 5.53 10.05
CA ILE A 331 -8.76 4.13 9.61
C ILE A 331 -8.65 4.07 8.08
N ARG A 332 -9.51 4.81 7.36
CA ARG A 332 -9.42 4.94 5.90
C ARG A 332 -8.10 5.52 5.44
N LEU A 333 -7.54 6.49 6.17
CA LEU A 333 -6.23 7.05 5.89
C LEU A 333 -5.13 5.99 6.01
N ILE A 334 -5.19 5.15 7.04
CA ILE A 334 -4.23 4.05 7.30
C ILE A 334 -4.33 2.97 6.21
N ILE A 335 -5.54 2.55 5.83
CA ILE A 335 -5.78 1.60 4.72
C ILE A 335 -5.15 2.12 3.42
N GLY A 336 -5.10 3.44 3.26
CA GLY A 336 -4.46 4.11 2.15
C GLY A 336 -5.41 4.29 0.96
N VAL A 337 -5.29 5.44 0.30
CA VAL A 337 -6.14 5.84 -0.84
C VAL A 337 -6.01 4.89 -2.05
N ARG A 338 -4.91 4.14 -2.14
CA ARG A 338 -4.64 3.21 -3.23
C ARG A 338 -5.32 1.84 -3.07
N ASN A 339 -5.72 1.47 -1.85
CA ASN A 339 -6.42 0.22 -1.60
C ASN A 339 -7.91 0.38 -1.91
N ASN A 340 -8.28 0.24 -3.19
CA ASN A 340 -9.65 0.48 -3.66
C ASN A 340 -10.68 -0.41 -2.93
N THR A 341 -10.36 -1.68 -2.68
CA THR A 341 -11.26 -2.61 -1.97
C THR A 341 -11.48 -2.18 -0.53
N GLY A 342 -10.39 -1.85 0.19
CA GLY A 342 -10.49 -1.37 1.57
C GLY A 342 -11.26 -0.05 1.68
N GLN A 343 -11.02 0.90 0.76
CA GLN A 343 -11.78 2.15 0.70
C GLN A 343 -13.27 1.91 0.40
N GLN A 344 -13.60 0.97 -0.48
CA GLN A 344 -14.98 0.65 -0.82
C GLN A 344 -15.73 0.09 0.40
N VAL A 345 -15.14 -0.88 1.10
CA VAL A 345 -15.75 -1.45 2.32
C VAL A 345 -15.96 -0.36 3.36
N MET A 346 -14.95 0.48 3.61
CA MET A 346 -15.06 1.55 4.60
C MET A 346 -16.11 2.61 4.22
N LEU A 347 -16.24 2.96 2.94
CA LEU A 347 -17.28 3.88 2.46
C LEU A 347 -18.70 3.32 2.70
N VAL A 348 -18.89 2.01 2.54
CA VAL A 348 -20.17 1.35 2.85
C VAL A 348 -20.44 1.37 4.35
N ILE A 349 -19.44 1.04 5.18
CA ILE A 349 -19.58 1.10 6.64
C ILE A 349 -19.90 2.54 7.10
N GLU A 350 -19.21 3.53 6.54
CA GLU A 350 -19.46 4.95 6.85
C GLU A 350 -20.86 5.40 6.41
N ALA A 351 -21.34 4.94 5.24
CA ALA A 351 -22.71 5.20 4.79
C ALA A 351 -23.78 4.53 5.68
N LEU A 352 -23.53 3.32 6.16
CA LEU A 352 -24.40 2.67 7.15
C LEU A 352 -24.35 3.40 8.50
N TYR A 353 -23.16 3.81 8.91
CA TYR A 353 -22.95 4.57 10.14
C TYR A 353 -23.68 5.91 10.13
N SER A 354 -23.76 6.60 9.00
CA SER A 354 -24.53 7.85 8.90
C SER A 354 -26.03 7.70 9.25
N ILE A 355 -26.58 6.48 9.21
CA ILE A 355 -27.95 6.20 9.69
C ILE A 355 -28.07 6.44 11.20
N ALA A 356 -26.98 6.30 11.97
CA ALA A 356 -26.97 6.57 13.41
C ALA A 356 -27.24 8.05 13.74
N TYR A 357 -27.09 8.96 12.78
CA TYR A 357 -27.50 10.35 12.96
C TYR A 357 -29.02 10.50 12.94
N VAL A 358 -29.77 9.63 12.24
CA VAL A 358 -31.23 9.76 12.08
C VAL A 358 -31.97 9.81 13.42
N PRO A 359 -31.74 8.90 14.40
CA PRO A 359 -32.37 9.00 15.71
C PRO A 359 -32.04 10.30 16.45
N VAL A 360 -30.79 10.77 16.36
CA VAL A 360 -30.36 12.05 16.97
C VAL A 360 -31.14 13.21 16.36
N PHE A 361 -31.40 13.19 15.04
CA PHE A 361 -32.25 14.18 14.39
C PHE A 361 -33.72 14.06 14.74
N LEU A 362 -34.25 12.85 14.87
CA LEU A 362 -35.64 12.64 15.25
C LEU A 362 -35.94 13.20 16.64
N VAL A 363 -35.01 13.09 17.59
CA VAL A 363 -35.12 13.73 18.91
C VAL A 363 -35.23 15.26 18.78
N LEU A 364 -34.40 15.86 17.92
CA LEU A 364 -34.43 17.30 17.69
C LEU A 364 -35.76 17.74 17.02
N LEU A 365 -36.29 16.92 16.11
CA LEU A 365 -37.57 17.16 15.44
C LEU A 365 -38.77 16.99 16.37
N SER A 366 -38.73 16.03 17.31
CA SER A 366 -39.81 15.79 18.26
C SER A 366 -39.85 16.80 19.40
N ALA A 367 -38.72 17.46 19.69
CA ALA A 367 -38.59 18.45 20.74
C ALA A 367 -37.89 19.72 20.22
N PRO A 368 -38.51 20.48 19.29
CA PRO A 368 -37.88 21.65 18.68
C PRO A 368 -37.42 22.69 19.72
N GLN A 369 -38.13 22.79 20.85
CA GLN A 369 -37.84 23.74 21.94
C GLN A 369 -36.43 23.61 22.53
N ILE A 370 -35.79 22.44 22.42
CA ILE A 370 -34.41 22.27 22.91
C ILE A 370 -33.42 23.04 22.04
N PHE A 371 -33.76 23.36 20.78
CA PHE A 371 -32.84 24.03 19.86
C PHE A 371 -32.74 25.54 20.15
N PRO A 372 -31.54 26.08 20.41
CA PRO A 372 -31.34 27.46 20.89
C PRO A 372 -31.29 28.47 19.74
N ILE A 373 -32.42 28.68 19.03
CA ILE A 373 -32.50 29.58 17.87
C ILE A 373 -32.04 31.01 18.20
N SER A 374 -32.34 31.48 19.41
CA SER A 374 -32.00 32.83 19.87
C SER A 374 -30.50 33.15 19.76
N LEU A 375 -29.63 32.17 20.01
CA LEU A 375 -28.17 32.35 19.95
C LEU A 375 -27.64 32.49 18.51
N PHE A 376 -28.27 31.85 17.54
CA PHE A 376 -27.86 31.91 16.13
C PHE A 376 -28.22 33.24 15.45
N SER A 377 -29.14 34.01 16.03
CA SER A 377 -29.48 35.36 15.54
C SER A 377 -28.46 36.43 15.92
N GLY A 378 -27.43 36.09 16.71
CA GLY A 378 -26.43 37.04 17.20
C GLY A 378 -27.03 38.16 18.05
N GLY A 379 -28.22 37.94 18.63
CA GLY A 379 -28.96 38.95 19.39
C GLY A 379 -29.51 40.11 18.55
N THR A 380 -29.37 40.09 17.22
CA THR A 380 -29.83 41.17 16.33
C THR A 380 -31.33 41.11 16.06
N ILE A 381 -31.91 39.92 16.16
CA ILE A 381 -33.36 39.74 16.14
C ILE A 381 -33.79 39.78 17.60
N SER A 382 -34.58 40.78 17.98
CA SER A 382 -35.22 40.87 19.30
C SER A 382 -35.84 39.51 19.60
N ILE A 383 -35.27 38.82 20.59
CA ILE A 383 -35.60 37.49 21.12
C ILE A 383 -36.79 36.90 20.37
N ILE A 384 -36.53 36.07 19.34
CA ILE A 384 -37.59 35.24 18.78
C ILE A 384 -38.19 34.53 19.99
N PRO A 385 -39.46 34.77 20.34
CA PRO A 385 -40.03 34.20 21.55
C PRO A 385 -39.90 32.69 21.46
N PHE A 386 -39.58 32.06 22.59
CA PHE A 386 -39.59 30.59 22.76
C PHE A 386 -41.04 30.06 22.70
N ASP A 387 -41.75 30.46 21.67
CA ASP A 387 -43.14 30.13 21.40
C ASP A 387 -43.13 29.33 20.10
N THR A 388 -43.36 28.03 20.23
CA THR A 388 -43.42 27.10 19.10
C THR A 388 -44.61 27.39 18.17
N SER A 389 -45.55 28.26 18.58
CA SER A 389 -46.61 28.78 17.71
C SER A 389 -46.18 30.00 16.89
N ASN A 390 -45.03 30.60 17.19
CA ASN A 390 -44.52 31.74 16.44
C ASN A 390 -44.03 31.31 15.05
N LEU A 391 -44.61 31.89 14.00
CA LEU A 391 -44.29 31.59 12.61
C LEU A 391 -42.79 31.77 12.28
N ALA A 392 -42.13 32.80 12.84
CA ALA A 392 -40.72 33.03 12.59
C ALA A 392 -39.86 31.91 13.19
N TYR A 393 -40.14 31.49 14.43
CA TYR A 393 -39.46 30.37 15.08
C TYR A 393 -39.56 29.09 14.22
N ILE A 394 -40.77 28.78 13.76
CA ILE A 394 -41.04 27.61 12.90
C ILE A 394 -40.20 27.69 11.62
N ILE A 395 -40.17 28.85 10.94
CA ILE A 395 -39.40 29.03 9.71
C ILE A 395 -37.90 28.81 9.96
N TYR A 396 -37.32 29.46 10.98
CA TYR A 396 -35.89 29.32 11.28
C TYR A 396 -35.53 27.88 11.66
N PHE A 397 -36.35 27.23 12.48
CA PHE A 397 -36.15 25.83 12.86
C PHE A 397 -36.10 24.93 11.62
N TRP A 398 -37.09 25.01 10.74
CA TRP A 398 -37.15 24.18 9.54
C TRP A 398 -36.05 24.49 8.53
N VAL A 399 -35.59 25.74 8.42
CA VAL A 399 -34.42 26.10 7.59
C VAL A 399 -33.15 25.42 8.12
N ILE A 400 -32.91 25.48 9.43
CA ILE A 400 -31.74 24.85 10.05
C ILE A 400 -31.81 23.33 9.89
N ILE A 401 -32.96 22.73 10.17
CA ILE A 401 -33.20 21.30 9.92
C ILE A 401 -32.93 20.94 8.47
N GLY A 402 -33.41 21.74 7.50
CA GLY A 402 -33.18 21.54 6.08
C GLY A 402 -31.69 21.57 5.72
N ILE A 403 -30.92 22.51 6.29
CA ILE A 403 -29.46 22.59 6.12
C ILE A 403 -28.80 21.32 6.66
N ILE A 404 -29.19 20.87 7.84
CA ILE A 404 -28.56 19.70 8.45
C ILE A 404 -28.90 18.42 7.67
N ILE A 405 -30.15 18.24 7.26
CA ILE A 405 -30.57 17.13 6.39
C ILE A 405 -29.79 17.17 5.06
N ALA A 406 -29.59 18.36 4.47
CA ALA A 406 -28.79 18.50 3.25
C ALA A 406 -27.32 18.09 3.46
N ILE A 407 -26.70 18.45 4.59
CA ILE A 407 -25.33 18.07 4.93
C ILE A 407 -25.22 16.55 5.10
N LEU A 408 -26.12 15.92 5.87
CA LEU A 408 -26.10 14.48 6.09
C LEU A 408 -26.43 13.69 4.83
N GLY A 409 -27.48 14.11 4.11
CA GLY A 409 -27.93 13.49 2.88
C GLY A 409 -26.86 13.59 1.78
N SER A 410 -26.22 14.74 1.63
CA SER A 410 -25.12 14.89 0.66
C SER A 410 -23.90 14.02 1.00
N SER A 411 -23.60 13.81 2.29
CA SER A 411 -22.55 12.88 2.74
C SER A 411 -22.87 11.43 2.38
N MET A 412 -24.08 10.95 2.71
CA MET A 412 -24.54 9.60 2.37
C MET A 412 -24.54 9.34 0.86
N ILE A 413 -25.21 10.22 0.10
CA ILE A 413 -25.32 10.10 -1.36
C ILE A 413 -23.93 10.19 -2.00
N GLY A 414 -23.06 11.09 -1.50
CA GLY A 414 -21.68 11.22 -1.93
C GLY A 414 -20.87 9.94 -1.72
N ASN A 415 -21.02 9.27 -0.58
CA ASN A 415 -20.33 8.01 -0.29
C ASN A 415 -20.80 6.87 -1.20
N PHE A 416 -22.11 6.72 -1.42
CA PHE A 416 -22.64 5.73 -2.38
C PHE A 416 -22.19 6.00 -3.82
N TYR A 417 -22.18 7.27 -4.25
CA TYR A 417 -21.67 7.65 -5.57
C TYR A 417 -20.19 7.29 -5.73
N LYS A 418 -19.35 7.53 -4.70
CA LYS A 418 -17.93 7.14 -4.69
C LYS A 418 -17.77 5.62 -4.76
N VAL A 419 -18.58 4.85 -4.04
CA VAL A 419 -18.59 3.38 -4.11
C VAL A 419 -18.93 2.89 -5.53
N SER A 420 -19.99 3.43 -6.14
CA SER A 420 -20.37 3.07 -7.52
C SER A 420 -19.24 3.41 -8.51
N LYS A 421 -18.58 4.56 -8.34
CA LYS A 421 -17.44 4.95 -9.17
C LYS A 421 -16.24 4.03 -8.99
N LEU A 422 -15.95 3.56 -7.77
CA LEU A 422 -14.90 2.58 -7.51
C LEU A 422 -15.21 1.21 -8.14
N GLN A 423 -16.48 0.78 -8.12
CA GLN A 423 -16.89 -0.46 -8.79
C GLN A 423 -16.69 -0.40 -10.31
N LYS A 424 -17.06 0.72 -10.96
CA LYS A 424 -16.83 0.91 -12.40
C LYS A 424 -15.35 0.82 -12.75
N ILE A 425 -14.50 1.51 -11.98
CA ILE A 425 -13.04 1.42 -12.16
C ILE A 425 -12.58 -0.04 -12.03
N LYS A 426 -13.08 -0.80 -11.04
CA LYS A 426 -12.69 -2.21 -10.89
C LYS A 426 -13.10 -3.06 -12.10
N ALA A 427 -14.29 -2.85 -12.66
CA ALA A 427 -14.78 -3.58 -13.83
C ALA A 427 -14.03 -3.22 -15.13
N ASP A 428 -13.47 -2.01 -15.24
CA ASP A 428 -12.71 -1.61 -16.43
C ASP A 428 -11.27 -2.17 -16.46
N PHE A 429 -10.74 -2.62 -15.31
CA PHE A 429 -9.35 -3.09 -15.17
C PHE A 429 -9.22 -4.61 -14.92
N TYR A 430 -10.30 -5.30 -14.57
CA TYR A 430 -10.37 -6.74 -14.32
C TYR A 430 -11.48 -7.36 -15.14
#